data_AF-A0AB35FYH8-F1
#
_entry.id   AF-A0AB35FYH8-F1
#
_cell.length_a   1.000
_cell.length_b   1.000
_cell.length_c   1.000
_cell.angle_alpha   90.00
_cell.angle_beta   90.00
_cell.angle_gamma   90.00
#
_symmetry.space_group_name_H-M   'P 1'
#
loop_
_entity.id
_entity.type
_entity.pdbx_description
1 polymer ?
#
loop_
_entity_poly.entity_id
_entity_poly.type
_entity_poly.pdbx_seq_one_letter_code
_entity_poly.pdbx_strand_id
1 'polypeptide(L)' 'MAQPKFKDGDNIRLTTKASASAYGTAFDKGTKATWGKIDGKSFELHKSNSNYAYRVAFWYNNAIVFWNILEQDLQIK' A
#
# COMPACT_ATOMS: atom_id res chain seq x y z
N MET A 1 -17.43 10.66 8.54
CA MET A 1 -16.13 9.99 8.76
C MET A 1 -15.82 9.20 7.51
N ALA A 2 -14.63 9.36 6.92
CA ALA A 2 -14.24 8.51 5.79
C ALA A 2 -14.14 7.05 6.29
N GLN A 3 -14.41 6.07 5.45
CA GLN A 3 -14.20 4.66 5.79
C GLN A 3 -13.01 4.12 4.99
N PRO A 4 -12.19 3.24 5.57
CA PRO A 4 -11.11 2.61 4.83
C PRO A 4 -11.69 1.78 3.67
N LYS A 5 -11.16 2.00 2.47
CA LYS A 5 -11.62 1.33 1.23
C LYS A 5 -11.25 -0.13 1.15
N PHE A 6 -10.15 -0.53 1.78
CA PHE A 6 -9.61 -1.89 1.70
C PHE A 6 -9.63 -2.57 3.06
N LYS A 7 -9.56 -3.91 3.07
CA LYS A 7 -9.55 -4.72 4.30
C LYS A 7 -8.36 -5.67 4.33
N ASP A 8 -8.12 -6.22 5.52
CA ASP A 8 -7.11 -7.26 5.73
C ASP A 8 -7.28 -8.41 4.72
N GLY A 9 -6.15 -8.81 4.13
CA GLY A 9 -6.09 -9.88 3.17
C GLY A 9 -6.50 -9.56 1.74
N ASP A 10 -6.94 -8.33 1.44
CA ASP A 10 -7.18 -7.91 0.06
C ASP A 10 -5.88 -7.96 -0.76
N ASN A 11 -5.97 -8.52 -1.97
CA ASN A 11 -4.88 -8.49 -2.93
C ASN A 11 -4.92 -7.14 -3.67
N ILE A 12 -3.82 -6.40 -3.57
CA ILE A 12 -3.70 -5.06 -4.11
C ILE A 12 -2.47 -4.95 -5.01
N ARG A 13 -2.42 -3.88 -5.78
CA ARG A 13 -1.19 -3.41 -6.43
C ARG A 13 -1.05 -1.90 -6.24
N LEU A 14 0.17 -1.42 -6.41
CA LEU A 14 0.42 0.02 -6.49
C LEU A 14 -0.26 0.61 -7.73
N THR A 15 -0.75 1.85 -7.62
CA THR A 15 -1.18 2.63 -8.80
C THR A 15 0.04 3.06 -9.61
N THR A 16 -0.15 3.39 -10.89
CA THR A 16 0.94 3.88 -11.76
C THR A 16 1.54 5.20 -11.28
N LYS A 17 0.79 5.97 -10.47
CA LYS A 17 1.22 7.24 -9.89
C LYS A 17 1.94 7.08 -8.55
N ALA A 18 1.86 5.91 -7.93
CA ALA A 18 2.49 5.64 -6.64
C ALA A 18 4.03 5.68 -6.77
N SER A 19 4.65 6.63 -6.07
CA SER A 19 6.10 6.85 -6.13
C SER A 19 6.83 6.51 -4.83
N ALA A 20 6.17 6.67 -3.68
CA ALA A 20 6.75 6.47 -2.36
C ALA A 20 5.71 5.96 -1.35
N SER A 21 6.23 5.36 -0.28
CA SER A 21 5.47 4.95 0.90
C SER A 21 4.82 6.15 1.61
N ALA A 22 3.91 5.86 2.53
CA ALA A 22 3.28 6.84 3.41
C ALA A 22 4.29 7.71 4.18
N TYR A 23 5.51 7.21 4.43
CA TYR A 23 6.56 7.93 5.14
C TYR A 23 7.59 8.62 4.22
N GLY A 24 7.45 8.51 2.90
CA GLY A 24 8.29 9.21 1.92
C GLY A 24 9.45 8.41 1.34
N THR A 25 9.69 7.17 1.81
CA THR A 25 10.65 6.26 1.18
C THR A 25 10.14 5.83 -0.19
N ALA A 26 10.93 6.04 -1.24
CA ALA A 26 10.59 5.67 -2.61
C ALA A 26 10.43 4.15 -2.75
N PHE A 27 9.47 3.71 -3.58
CA PHE A 27 9.31 2.30 -3.87
C PHE A 27 10.35 1.82 -4.88
N ASP A 28 10.97 0.68 -4.57
CA ASP A 28 11.82 -0.03 -5.51
C ASP A 28 11.03 -0.55 -6.72
N LYS A 29 11.75 -0.76 -7.84
CA LYS A 29 11.18 -1.26 -9.09
C LYS A 29 10.47 -2.61 -8.90
N GLY A 30 10.96 -3.46 -8.01
CA GLY A 30 10.36 -4.75 -7.68
C GLY A 30 8.96 -4.62 -7.07
N THR A 31 8.81 -3.73 -6.08
CA THR A 31 7.52 -3.46 -5.42
C THR A 31 6.50 -2.90 -6.41
N LYS A 32 6.93 -2.04 -7.35
CA LYS A 32 6.05 -1.50 -8.40
C LYS A 32 5.63 -2.52 -9.46
N ALA A 33 6.42 -3.57 -9.66
CA ALA A 33 6.17 -4.60 -10.66
C ALA A 33 5.42 -5.83 -10.11
N THR A 34 5.16 -5.89 -8.80
CA THR A 34 4.52 -7.03 -8.14
C THR A 34 3.19 -6.65 -7.50
N TRP A 35 2.45 -7.66 -7.08
CA TRP A 35 1.24 -7.51 -6.28
C TRP A 35 1.58 -7.68 -4.79
N GLY A 36 0.73 -7.09 -3.96
CA GLY A 36 0.83 -7.20 -2.51
C GLY A 36 -0.49 -7.63 -1.90
N LYS A 37 -0.45 -7.88 -0.60
CA LYS A 37 -1.62 -8.21 0.20
C LYS A 37 -1.65 -7.31 1.43
N ILE A 38 -2.82 -6.81 1.78
CA ILE A 38 -2.97 -6.03 3.01
C ILE A 38 -2.71 -6.94 4.21
N ASP A 39 -1.86 -6.45 5.12
CA ASP A 39 -1.43 -7.12 6.34
C ASP A 39 -1.97 -6.35 7.56
N GLY A 40 -3.13 -6.77 8.05
CA GLY A 40 -3.79 -6.21 9.21
C GLY A 40 -4.73 -5.05 8.90
N LYS A 41 -5.00 -4.24 9.93
CA LYS A 41 -5.96 -3.13 9.86
C LYS A 41 -5.31 -1.88 9.26
N SER A 42 -6.11 -1.10 8.55
CA SER A 42 -5.78 0.28 8.20
C SER A 42 -5.56 1.12 9.46
N PHE A 43 -4.74 2.16 9.33
CA PHE A 43 -4.58 3.18 10.35
C PHE A 43 -4.83 4.57 9.75
N GLU A 44 -5.34 5.48 10.58
CA GLU A 44 -5.60 6.85 10.18
C GLU A 44 -4.29 7.58 9.95
N LEU A 45 -4.14 8.12 8.75
CA LEU A 45 -3.01 8.95 8.37
C LEU A 45 -3.47 9.95 7.31
N HIS A 46 -3.69 11.19 7.76
CA HIS A 46 -4.08 12.29 6.88
C HIS A 46 -2.85 12.82 6.13
N LYS A 47 -2.70 12.40 4.88
CA LYS A 47 -1.60 12.83 4.02
C LYS A 47 -2.06 12.95 2.57
N SER A 48 -1.78 14.10 1.96
CA SER A 48 -2.26 14.44 0.61
C SER A 48 -3.79 14.28 0.52
N ASN A 49 -4.30 13.44 -0.38
CA ASN A 49 -5.73 13.19 -0.53
C ASN A 49 -6.19 11.89 0.17
N SER A 50 -5.37 11.30 1.03
CA SER A 50 -5.68 10.07 1.76
C SER A 50 -5.94 10.33 3.23
N ASN A 51 -6.93 9.62 3.79
CA ASN A 51 -7.23 9.61 5.22
C ASN A 51 -6.67 8.36 5.93
N TYR A 52 -6.33 7.32 5.15
CA TYR A 52 -5.87 6.03 5.67
C TYR A 52 -4.59 5.60 4.98
N ALA A 53 -3.79 4.85 5.73
CA ALA A 53 -2.69 4.07 5.22
C ALA A 53 -2.84 2.60 5.63
N TYR A 54 -2.21 1.73 4.85
CA TYR A 54 -2.29 0.29 4.98
C TYR A 54 -0.89 -0.28 5.01
N ARG A 55 -0.67 -1.26 5.89
CA ARG A 55 0.50 -2.11 5.81
C ARG A 55 0.25 -3.17 4.75
N VAL A 56 1.19 -3.31 3.83
CA VAL A 56 1.08 -4.22 2.69
C VAL A 56 2.34 -5.08 2.62
N ALA A 57 2.14 -6.40 2.53
CA ALA A 57 3.18 -7.36 2.21
C ALA A 57 3.31 -7.51 0.69
N PHE A 58 4.51 -7.33 0.16
CA PHE A 58 4.83 -7.63 -1.24
C PHE A 58 5.80 -8.80 -1.31
N TRP A 59 5.54 -9.72 -2.24
CA TRP A 59 6.44 -10.83 -2.54
C TRP A 59 7.31 -10.46 -3.73
N TYR A 60 8.61 -10.35 -3.48
CA TYR A 60 9.59 -10.05 -4.51
C TYR A 60 10.88 -10.83 -4.25
N ASN A 61 11.36 -11.54 -5.28
CA ASN A 61 12.63 -12.27 -5.28
C ASN A 61 12.85 -13.18 -4.05
N ASN A 62 11.88 -14.07 -3.78
CA ASN A 62 11.85 -14.99 -2.61
C ASN A 62 11.87 -14.30 -1.23
N ALA A 63 11.65 -12.99 -1.16
CA ALA A 63 11.51 -12.25 0.08
C ALA A 63 10.12 -11.61 0.20
N ILE A 64 9.71 -11.36 1.45
CA ILE A 64 8.53 -10.57 1.78
C ILE A 64 9.02 -9.22 2.30
N VAL A 65 8.55 -8.14 1.69
CA VAL A 65 8.83 -6.78 2.14
C VAL A 65 7.52 -6.11 2.55
N PHE A 66 7.56 -5.36 3.66
CA PHE A 66 6.39 -4.68 4.19
C PHE A 66 6.50 -3.19 3.95
N TRP A 67 5.43 -2.60 3.43
CA TRP A 67 5.36 -1.16 3.17
C TRP A 67 4.09 -0.59 3.78
N ASN A 68 4.19 0.64 4.27
CA ASN A 68 3.04 1.45 4.65
C ASN A 68 2.68 2.35 3.47
N ILE A 69 1.47 2.20 2.94
CA ILE A 69 1.06 2.83 1.68
C ILE A 69 -0.25 3.59 1.88
N LEU A 70 -0.33 4.79 1.34
CA LEU A 70 -1.54 5.60 1.39
C LEU A 70 -2.65 4.96 0.56
N GLU A 71 -3.90 5.13 1.00
CA GLU A 71 -5.07 4.57 0.31
C GLU A 71 -5.12 4.93 -1.18
N GLN A 72 -4.82 6.18 -1.54
CA GLN A 72 -4.86 6.67 -2.93
C GLN A 72 -3.86 5.96 -3.87
N ASP A 73 -2.82 5.36 -3.29
CA ASP A 73 -1.72 4.73 -4.01
C ASP A 73 -1.95 3.22 -4.21
N LEU A 74 -3.08 2.70 -3.72
CA LEU A 74 -3.49 1.31 -3.84
C LEU A 74 -4.69 1.16 -4.78
N GLN A 75 -4.76 0.01 -5.45
CA GLN A 75 -5.91 -0.42 -6.24
C GLN A 75 -6.11 -1.93 -6.10
N ILE A 76 -7.37 -2.38 -6.12
CA ILE A 76 -7.70 -3.82 -6.16
C ILE A 76 -7.16 -4.42 -7.46
N LYS A 77 -6.69 -5.66 -7.36
CA LYS A 77 -6.31 -6.46 -8.52
C LYS A 77 -7.52 -6.87 -9.36
#